data_AF-A0A256WBP2-F1
#
_entry.id   AF-A0A256WBP2-F1
#
_cell.length_a   1.000
_cell.length_b   1.000
_cell.length_c   1.000
_cell.angle_alpha   90.00
_cell.angle_beta   90.00
_cell.angle_gamma   90.00
#
_symmetry.space_group_name_H-M   'P 1'
#
loop_
_entity.id
_entity.type
_entity.pdbx_description
1 polymer ?
#
loop_
_entity_poly.entity_id
_entity_poly.type
_entity_poly.pdbx_seq_one_letter_code
_entity_poly.pdbx_strand_id
1 'polypeptide(L)'
;MYLKTLFYLIMLVFGGMTGLQFSWVMKLRKGARATVSSSAYAADLLGAAGGAILASILLVPTLGLPLTAFLLFGINLLIVLILFFKKTILR
;
A
#
# COMPACT_ATOMS: atom_id res chain seq x y z
N MET A 1 -14.09 21.92 10.60
CA MET A 1 -13.80 21.06 11.76
C MET A 1 -14.03 19.59 11.43
N TYR A 2 -15.22 19.21 10.95
CA TYR A 2 -15.57 17.82 10.59
C TYR A 2 -14.63 17.13 9.58
N LEU A 3 -14.19 17.83 8.53
CA LEU A 3 -13.31 17.25 7.50
C LEU A 3 -11.94 16.84 8.05
N LYS A 4 -11.38 17.64 8.96
CA LYS A 4 -10.09 17.35 9.61
C LYS A 4 -10.20 16.13 10.51
N THR A 5 -11.25 16.07 11.32
CA THR A 5 -11.54 14.91 12.19
C THR A 5 -11.71 13.62 11.38
N LEU A 6 -12.46 13.68 10.28
CA LEU A 6 -12.63 12.54 9.37
C LEU A 6 -11.27 12.07 8.82
N PHE A 7 -10.41 13.00 8.41
CA PHE A 7 -9.08 12.68 7.89
C PHE A 7 -8.20 11.98 8.92
N TYR A 8 -8.20 12.46 10.18
CA TYR A 8 -7.47 11.79 11.26
C TYR A 8 -8.02 10.39 11.56
N LEU A 9 -9.34 10.22 11.52
CA LEU A 9 -9.99 8.93 11.75
C LEU A 9 -9.62 7.92 10.65
N ILE A 10 -9.63 8.36 9.39
CA ILE A 10 -9.18 7.56 8.25
C ILE A 10 -7.70 7.20 8.41
N MET A 11 -6.83 8.16 8.72
CA MET A 11 -5.41 7.90 8.95
C MET A 11 -5.18 6.87 10.06
N LEU A 12 -5.92 6.95 11.16
CA LEU A 12 -5.83 6.01 12.26
C LEU A 12 -6.23 4.59 11.84
N VAL A 13 -7.32 4.46 11.08
CA VAL A 13 -7.76 3.16 10.55
C VAL A 13 -6.73 2.58 9.59
N PHE A 14 -6.24 3.38 8.63
CA PHE A 14 -5.22 2.92 7.68
C PHE A 14 -3.91 2.53 8.37
N GLY A 15 -3.43 3.34 9.32
CA GLY A 15 -2.22 3.02 10.10
C GLY A 15 -2.37 1.76 10.95
N GLY A 16 -3.55 1.53 11.54
CA GLY A 16 -3.85 0.28 12.24
C GLY A 16 -3.84 -0.93 11.30
N MET A 17 -4.47 -0.80 10.12
CA MET A 17 -4.54 -1.87 9.12
C MET A 17 -3.16 -2.24 8.55
N THR A 18 -2.30 -1.26 8.26
CA THR A 18 -0.93 -1.52 7.79
C THR A 18 -0.09 -2.21 8.88
N GLY A 19 -0.23 -1.81 10.14
CA GLY A 19 0.39 -2.52 11.28
C GLY A 19 0.00 -4.00 11.37
N LEU A 20 -1.27 -4.32 11.09
CA LEU A 20 -1.75 -5.71 11.03
C LEU A 20 -1.16 -6.48 9.84
N GLN A 21 -0.98 -5.83 8.69
CA GLN A 21 -0.35 -6.46 7.51
C GLN A 21 1.08 -6.93 7.83
N PHE A 22 1.90 -6.10 8.47
CA PHE A 22 3.26 -6.51 8.86
C PHE A 22 3.26 -7.67 9.85
N SER A 23 2.31 -7.67 10.80
CA SER A 23 2.13 -8.75 11.76
C SER A 23 1.77 -10.08 11.08
N TRP A 24 0.98 -10.05 10.01
CA TRP A 24 0.64 -11.23 9.21
C TRP A 24 1.81 -11.72 8.35
N VAL A 25 2.58 -10.81 7.76
CA VAL A 25 3.79 -11.17 6.99
C VAL A 25 4.77 -11.95 7.87
N MET A 26 4.93 -11.56 9.14
CA MET A 26 5.77 -12.29 10.09
C MET A 26 5.31 -13.72 10.39
N LYS A 27 4.01 -14.01 10.28
CA LYS A 27 3.48 -15.38 10.44
C LYS A 27 3.66 -16.23 9.20
N LEU A 28 3.71 -15.60 8.02
CA LEU A 28 3.73 -16.27 6.72
C LEU A 28 5.15 -16.50 6.18
N ARG A 29 6.11 -15.62 6.49
CA ARG A 29 7.51 -15.76 6.07
C ARG A 29 8.35 -16.46 7.14
N LYS A 30 9.14 -17.46 6.72
CA LYS A 30 10.18 -18.09 7.55
C LYS A 30 11.37 -17.12 7.68
N GLY A 31 11.84 -16.88 8.90
CA GLY A 31 13.00 -16.02 9.18
C GLY A 31 12.93 -15.34 10.55
N ALA A 32 13.99 -14.61 10.92
CA ALA A 32 13.99 -13.80 12.13
C ALA A 32 12.95 -12.68 12.04
N ARG A 33 12.07 -12.58 13.05
CA ARG A 33 10.95 -11.62 13.09
C ARG A 33 11.41 -10.18 12.79
N ALA A 34 12.51 -9.75 13.41
CA ALA A 34 13.06 -8.41 13.21
C ALA A 34 13.41 -8.14 11.74
N THR A 35 14.10 -9.07 11.08
CA THR A 35 14.52 -8.93 9.66
C THR A 35 13.33 -8.98 8.70
N VAL A 36 12.34 -9.83 8.95
CA VAL A 36 11.13 -9.93 8.11
C VAL A 36 10.28 -8.66 8.23
N SER A 37 10.10 -8.15 9.45
CA SER A 37 9.33 -6.91 9.66
C SER A 37 10.04 -5.69 9.08
N SER A 38 11.35 -5.55 9.31
CA SER A 38 12.11 -4.39 8.83
C SER A 38 12.20 -4.36 7.30
N SER A 39 12.40 -5.52 6.66
CA SER A 39 12.43 -5.60 5.19
C SER A 39 11.07 -5.33 4.56
N ALA A 40 9.97 -5.82 5.16
CA ALA A 40 8.62 -5.53 4.69
C ALA A 40 8.29 -4.04 4.85
N TYR A 41 8.64 -3.44 5.99
CA TYR A 41 8.44 -2.01 6.25
C TYR A 41 9.29 -1.15 5.30
N ALA A 42 10.55 -1.51 5.07
CA ALA A 42 11.42 -0.80 4.13
C ALA A 42 10.88 -0.83 2.69
N ALA A 43 10.34 -1.98 2.25
CA ALA A 43 9.71 -2.11 0.95
C ALA A 43 8.45 -1.23 0.83
N ASP A 44 7.62 -1.17 1.88
CA ASP A 44 6.44 -0.31 1.94
C ASP A 44 6.83 1.18 1.88
N LEU A 45 7.83 1.60 2.67
CA LEU A 45 8.32 2.98 2.66
C LEU A 45 8.90 3.41 1.31
N LEU A 46 9.73 2.55 0.70
CA LEU A 46 10.30 2.82 -0.62
C LEU A 46 9.22 2.91 -1.69
N GLY A 47 8.24 2.00 -1.65
CA GLY A 47 7.10 2.02 -2.56
C GLY A 47 6.25 3.29 -2.39
N ALA A 48 5.95 3.68 -1.16
CA ALA A 48 5.18 4.88 -0.86
C ALA A 48 5.92 6.16 -1.28
N ALA A 49 7.21 6.28 -0.95
CA ALA A 49 8.02 7.43 -1.34
C ALA A 49 8.18 7.54 -2.86
N GLY A 50 8.54 6.44 -3.53
CA GLY A 50 8.67 6.40 -4.99
C GLY A 50 7.34 6.66 -5.70
N GLY A 51 6.25 6.06 -5.21
CA GLY A 51 4.91 6.28 -5.73
C GLY A 51 4.45 7.72 -5.55
N ALA A 52 4.72 8.35 -4.40
CA ALA A 52 4.40 9.75 -4.15
C ALA A 52 5.16 10.68 -5.10
N ILE A 53 6.47 10.45 -5.29
CA ILE A 53 7.30 11.24 -6.21
C ILE A 53 6.79 11.11 -7.65
N LEU A 54 6.55 9.88 -8.13
CA LEU A 54 6.00 9.62 -9.46
C LEU A 54 4.62 10.26 -9.63
N ALA A 55 3.76 10.17 -8.62
CA ALA A 55 2.44 10.76 -8.65
C ALA A 55 2.52 12.29 -8.73
N SER A 56 3.35 12.93 -7.89
CA SER A 56 3.42 14.38 -7.80
C SER A 56 4.14 15.03 -8.97
N ILE A 57 5.20 14.41 -9.49
CA ILE A 57 6.04 15.00 -10.56
C ILE A 57 5.49 14.69 -11.94
N LEU A 58 4.98 13.46 -12.15
CA LEU A 58 4.62 12.99 -13.48
C LEU A 58 3.11 12.85 -13.65
N LEU A 59 2.44 12.02 -12.85
CA LEU A 59 1.05 11.63 -13.12
C LEU A 59 0.07 12.78 -12.91
N VAL A 60 0.11 13.46 -11.76
CA VAL A 60 -0.82 14.56 -11.46
C VAL A 60 -0.65 15.74 -12.43
N PRO A 61 0.56 16.20 -12.78
CA PRO A 61 0.72 17.28 -13.75
C PRO A 61 0.31 16.92 -15.18
N THR A 62 0.44 15.65 -15.60
CA THR A 62 0.14 15.23 -16.98
C THR A 62 -1.30 14.76 -17.18
N LEU A 63 -1.87 14.06 -16.20
CA LEU A 63 -3.21 13.45 -16.28
C LEU A 63 -4.25 14.18 -15.43
N GLY A 64 -3.82 15.08 -14.54
CA GLY A 64 -4.69 15.67 -13.52
C GLY A 64 -5.02 14.69 -12.40
N LEU A 65 -5.71 15.19 -11.37
CA LEU A 65 -6.10 14.40 -10.20
C LEU A 65 -7.05 13.23 -10.52
N PRO A 66 -8.13 13.40 -11.33
CA PRO A 66 -9.12 12.34 -11.50
C PRO A 66 -8.57 11.11 -12.23
N LEU A 67 -7.87 11.33 -13.35
CA LEU A 67 -7.29 10.23 -14.14
C LEU A 67 -6.14 9.55 -13.38
N THR A 68 -5.33 10.31 -12.64
CA THR A 68 -4.30 9.72 -11.77
C THR A 68 -4.92 8.80 -10.72
N ALA A 69 -6.02 9.22 -10.09
CA ALA A 69 -6.72 8.40 -9.10
C ALA A 69 -7.29 7.11 -9.72
N PHE A 70 -7.91 7.19 -10.91
CA PHE A 70 -8.40 6.02 -11.63
C PHE A 70 -7.28 5.06 -12.03
N LEU A 71 -6.14 5.60 -12.48
CA LEU A 71 -4.98 4.80 -12.86
C LEU A 71 -4.39 4.07 -11.65
N LEU A 72 -4.21 4.76 -10.52
CA LEU A 72 -3.74 4.15 -9.28
C LEU A 72 -4.72 3.10 -8.75
N PHE A 73 -6.03 3.34 -8.85
CA PHE A 73 -7.05 2.34 -8.52
C PHE A 73 -6.91 1.09 -9.39
N GLY A 74 -6.76 1.26 -10.70
CA GLY A 74 -6.57 0.16 -11.65
C GLY A 74 -5.32 -0.67 -11.35
N ILE A 75 -4.18 -0.01 -11.08
CA ILE A 75 -2.92 -0.69 -10.70
C ILE A 75 -3.11 -1.51 -9.41
N ASN A 76 -3.70 -0.92 -8.37
CA ASN A 76 -3.95 -1.62 -7.12
C ASN A 76 -4.89 -2.81 -7.30
N LEU A 77 -5.95 -2.65 -8.08
CA LEU A 77 -6.90 -3.74 -8.38
C LEU A 77 -6.21 -4.88 -9.13
N LEU A 78 -5.37 -4.57 -10.14
CA LEU A 78 -4.59 -5.57 -10.87
C LEU A 78 -3.64 -6.36 -9.95
N ILE A 79 -2.95 -5.69 -9.03
CA ILE A 79 -2.06 -6.36 -8.07
C ILE A 79 -2.85 -7.31 -7.18
N VAL A 80 -4.01 -6.87 -6.66
CA VAL A 80 -4.88 -7.72 -5.84
C VAL A 80 -5.35 -8.95 -6.63
N LEU A 81 -5.77 -8.77 -7.89
CA LEU A 81 -6.17 -9.87 -8.76
C LEU A 81 -5.01 -10.85 -8.99
N ILE A 82 -3.81 -10.37 -9.35
CA ILE A 82 -2.62 -11.20 -9.55
C ILE A 82 -2.31 -12.01 -8.29
N LEU A 83 -2.32 -11.39 -7.11
CA LEU A 83 -2.05 -12.07 -5.84
C LEU A 83 -3.13 -13.11 -5.51
N PHE A 84 -4.39 -12.82 -5.81
CA PHE A 84 -5.50 -13.75 -5.61
C PHE A 84 -5.36 -14.98 -6.49
N PHE A 85 -5.14 -14.81 -7.80
CA PHE A 85 -4.95 -15.92 -8.73
C PHE A 85 -3.69 -16.74 -8.43
N LYS A 86 -2.58 -16.07 -8.06
CA LYS A 86 -1.34 -16.78 -7.68
C LYS A 86 -1.52 -17.62 -6.42
N LYS A 87 -2.32 -17.16 -5.45
CA LYS A 87 -2.63 -17.93 -4.24
C LYS A 87 -3.52 -19.14 -4.53
N THR A 88 -4.42 -19.05 -5.51
CA THR A 88 -5.26 -20.16 -5.98
C THR A 88 -4.48 -21.23 -6.73
N ILE A 89 -3.37 -20.87 -7.39
CA ILE A 89 -2.55 -21.80 -8.19
C ILE A 89 -1.47 -22.55 -7.38
N LEU A 90 -1.13 -22.04 -6.19
CA LEU A 90 -0.10 -22.59 -5.28
C LEU A 90 -0.69 -23.34 -4.07
N ARG A 91 -2.00 -23.55 -4.05
CA ARG A 91 -2.69 -24.46 -3.12
C ARG A 91 -2.98 -25.77 -3.84
#